data_AF-A0AAD7ZBM1-F1
#
_entry.id   AF-A0AAD7ZBM1-F1
#
_cell.length_a   1.000
_cell.length_b   1.000
_cell.length_c   1.000
_cell.angle_alpha   90.00
_cell.angle_beta   90.00
_cell.angle_gamma   90.00
#
_symmetry.space_group_name_H-M   'P 1'
#
loop_
_entity.id
_entity.type
_entity.pdbx_description
1 polymer ?
#
loop_
_entity_poly.entity_id
_entity_poly.type
_entity_poly.pdbx_seq_one_letter_code
_entity_poly.pdbx_strand_id
1 'polypeptide(L)'
;MFRSRFSRESQQQSSKNINVGKTSKSDSVGDVKIDNSATVLHKIAALYKESWMSDISLVVGGTQYRAHRLILCASSEVFQDLVKLCIEYMCEHIPHAAVNNQLISWLQRNTPNICQYQVCQNFVKWNLELVAETTDFGNFEPEILVSLLQQNDLVVHNEMVLYNCVVKWLNLQKERLLQDSEDTEAHMEQLVVEVMSHVRFPMMSPRQLAELLLSPLTKKYKEFFVERMAIGMSFH
;
A
#
# COMPACT_ATOMS: atom_id res chain seq x y z
N MET A 1 -0.12 20.28 31.32
CA MET A 1 0.09 19.87 32.74
C MET A 1 -0.45 18.45 32.91
N PHE A 2 0.38 17.44 32.71
CA PHE A 2 0.02 16.05 32.97
C PHE A 2 0.02 15.80 34.47
N ARG A 3 -1.14 15.57 35.09
CA ARG A 3 -1.24 15.16 36.50
C ARG A 3 -1.30 13.63 36.56
N SER A 4 -0.14 13.03 36.83
CA SER A 4 -0.02 11.64 37.27
C SER A 4 -0.57 11.48 38.68
N ARG A 5 -1.54 10.58 38.89
CA ARG A 5 -1.81 9.99 40.21
C ARG A 5 -1.44 8.51 40.13
N PHE A 6 -0.22 8.19 40.54
CA PHE A 6 0.16 6.84 40.95
C PHE A 6 0.31 6.87 42.48
N SER A 7 -0.64 6.24 43.18
CA SER A 7 -0.45 5.92 44.59
C SER A 7 0.57 4.78 44.70
N ARG A 8 1.63 5.02 45.46
CA ARG A 8 2.59 4.01 45.90
C ARG A 8 1.96 3.20 47.03
N GLU A 9 1.86 1.89 46.86
CA GLU A 9 1.83 0.96 47.99
C GLU A 9 2.86 -0.16 47.79
N SER A 10 3.80 -0.13 48.74
CA SER A 10 4.71 -1.13 49.31
C SER A 10 4.79 -2.53 48.73
N GLN A 11 6.04 -2.96 48.54
CA GLN A 11 6.47 -4.34 48.31
C GLN A 11 6.02 -5.31 49.42
N GLN A 12 5.54 -6.48 49.01
CA GLN A 12 5.74 -7.71 49.77
C GLN A 12 5.92 -8.89 48.81
N GLN A 13 7.14 -9.43 48.79
CA GLN A 13 7.44 -10.73 48.21
C GLN A 13 6.74 -11.82 49.03
N SER A 14 5.97 -12.68 48.38
CA SER A 14 5.72 -14.03 48.89
C SER A 14 5.54 -14.99 47.72
N SER A 15 6.54 -15.85 47.56
CA SER A 15 6.49 -17.03 46.71
C SER A 15 5.36 -17.95 47.17
N LYS A 16 4.48 -18.40 46.28
CA LYS A 16 4.02 -19.81 46.19
C LYS A 16 2.89 -20.04 45.17
N ASN A 17 3.10 -21.16 44.46
CA ASN A 17 2.12 -22.14 44.00
C ASN A 17 1.30 -21.84 42.74
N ILE A 18 1.83 -22.39 41.65
CA ILE A 18 1.08 -23.02 40.55
C ILE A 18 -0.03 -23.88 41.18
N ASN A 19 -1.30 -23.52 40.95
CA ASN A 19 -2.41 -24.39 41.28
C ASN A 19 -3.19 -24.71 40.00
N VAL A 20 -2.98 -25.94 39.53
CA VAL A 20 -3.75 -26.59 38.48
C VAL A 20 -5.09 -27.00 39.06
N GLY A 21 -6.16 -26.51 38.45
CA GLY A 21 -7.45 -27.19 38.38
C GLY A 21 -8.49 -26.85 39.46
N LYS A 22 -9.68 -26.45 39.02
CA LYS A 22 -10.91 -27.22 39.27
C LYS A 22 -12.03 -26.77 38.34
N THR A 23 -12.39 -27.69 37.45
CA THR A 23 -13.64 -27.75 36.73
C THR A 23 -14.79 -28.01 37.72
N SER A 24 -15.82 -27.18 37.67
CA SER A 24 -17.16 -27.52 38.16
C SER A 24 -18.12 -27.48 36.98
N LYS A 25 -18.68 -28.63 36.62
CA LYS A 25 -19.73 -28.78 35.60
C LYS A 25 -21.03 -28.16 36.10
N SER A 26 -21.63 -27.33 35.25
CA SER A 26 -23.08 -27.13 35.16
C SER A 26 -23.43 -27.07 33.67
N ASP A 27 -24.19 -28.05 33.19
CA ASP A 27 -24.65 -28.13 31.81
C ASP A 27 -25.60 -26.97 31.50
N SER A 28 -25.09 -26.01 30.74
CA SER A 28 -25.82 -25.23 29.74
C SER A 28 -24.87 -25.12 28.56
N VAL A 29 -25.35 -25.25 27.33
CA VAL A 29 -24.57 -24.88 26.13
C VAL A 29 -24.46 -23.35 26.16
N GLY A 30 -23.63 -22.88 27.07
CA GLY A 30 -23.42 -21.49 27.43
C GLY A 30 -22.01 -21.14 27.03
N ASP A 31 -21.91 -20.12 26.20
CA ASP A 31 -20.71 -19.45 25.73
C ASP A 31 -19.56 -19.54 26.76
N VAL A 32 -18.52 -20.33 26.46
CA VAL A 32 -17.35 -20.48 27.36
C VAL A 32 -16.60 -19.15 27.35
N LYS A 33 -16.89 -18.30 28.33
CA LYS A 33 -16.25 -17.00 28.46
C LYS A 33 -14.81 -17.17 28.96
N ILE A 34 -13.86 -17.14 28.04
CA ILE A 34 -12.42 -17.11 28.35
C ILE A 34 -12.04 -15.67 28.68
N ASP A 35 -11.61 -15.41 29.91
CA ASP A 35 -11.07 -14.11 30.32
C ASP A 35 -9.54 -14.17 30.48
N ASN A 36 -8.84 -13.42 29.63
CA ASN A 36 -7.39 -13.23 29.69
C ASN A 36 -7.00 -11.74 29.82
N SER A 37 -7.96 -10.88 30.19
CA SER A 37 -7.80 -9.42 30.21
C SER A 37 -6.64 -8.95 31.08
N ALA A 38 -6.51 -9.50 32.30
CA ALA A 38 -5.41 -9.17 33.21
C ALA A 38 -4.03 -9.49 32.59
N THR A 39 -3.91 -10.64 31.93
CA THR A 39 -2.68 -11.05 31.24
C THR A 39 -2.37 -10.15 30.04
N VAL A 40 -3.38 -9.77 29.27
CA VAL A 40 -3.25 -8.84 28.13
C VAL A 40 -2.82 -7.46 28.63
N LEU A 41 -3.47 -6.93 29.66
CA LEU A 41 -3.12 -5.64 30.26
C LEU A 41 -1.70 -5.63 30.81
N HIS A 42 -1.27 -6.72 31.47
CA HIS A 42 0.11 -6.85 31.94
C HIS A 42 1.11 -6.82 30.78
N LYS A 43 0.82 -7.49 29.67
CA LYS A 43 1.67 -7.47 28.46
C LYS A 43 1.71 -6.08 27.82
N ILE A 44 0.57 -5.38 27.71
CA ILE A 44 0.52 -4.01 27.17
C ILE A 44 1.28 -3.04 28.09
N ALA A 45 1.16 -3.18 29.40
CA ALA A 45 1.92 -2.37 30.36
C ALA A 45 3.44 -2.62 30.25
N ALA A 46 3.85 -3.87 29.99
CA ALA A 46 5.24 -4.20 29.70
C ALA A 46 5.72 -3.52 28.40
N LEU A 47 4.93 -3.54 27.33
CA LEU A 47 5.23 -2.82 26.09
C LEU A 47 5.29 -1.30 26.28
N TYR A 48 4.51 -0.72 27.20
CA TYR A 48 4.63 0.72 27.49
C TYR A 48 5.93 1.04 28.24
N LYS A 49 6.34 0.15 29.16
CA LYS A 49 7.54 0.32 29.98
C LYS A 49 8.82 0.07 29.18
N GLU A 50 8.79 -0.91 28.28
CA GLU A 50 9.91 -1.33 27.46
C GLU A 50 9.74 -0.75 26.06
N SER A 51 10.73 -0.06 25.49
CA SER A 51 10.61 0.56 24.14
C SER A 51 10.60 -0.46 22.98
N TRP A 52 10.21 -1.70 23.23
CA TRP A 52 10.10 -2.75 22.24
C TRP A 52 8.86 -2.50 21.36
N MET A 53 9.00 -2.71 20.05
CA MET A 53 7.94 -2.50 19.05
C MET A 53 7.40 -1.06 18.96
N SER A 54 8.11 -0.06 19.49
CA SER A 54 7.70 1.34 19.33
C SER A 54 7.74 1.74 17.85
N ASP A 55 6.63 2.23 17.34
CA ASP A 55 6.42 2.65 15.94
C ASP A 55 6.42 4.18 15.77
N ILE A 56 6.55 4.92 16.88
CA ILE A 56 6.62 6.38 16.89
C ILE A 56 7.60 6.89 17.95
N SER A 57 8.16 8.07 17.69
CA SER A 57 8.95 8.78 18.68
C SER A 57 8.62 10.27 18.74
N LEU A 58 8.37 10.76 19.95
CA LEU A 58 8.04 12.16 20.24
C LEU A 58 9.29 12.86 20.73
N VAL A 59 9.60 14.03 20.19
CA VAL A 59 10.74 14.85 20.61
C VAL A 59 10.22 16.05 21.40
N VAL A 60 10.61 16.17 22.66
CA VAL A 60 10.22 17.29 23.54
C VAL A 60 11.48 17.91 24.12
N GLY A 61 11.75 19.17 23.78
CA GLY A 61 12.95 19.88 24.25
C GLY A 61 14.26 19.16 23.91
N GLY A 62 14.34 18.51 22.75
CA GLY A 62 15.51 17.74 22.32
C GLY A 62 15.63 16.33 22.92
N THR A 63 14.74 15.94 23.82
CA THR A 63 14.69 14.57 24.36
C THR A 63 13.71 13.71 23.58
N GLN A 64 14.14 12.50 23.24
CA GLN A 64 13.36 11.55 22.45
C GLN A 64 12.61 10.54 23.35
N TYR A 65 11.31 10.41 23.13
CA TYR A 65 10.43 9.47 23.83
C TYR A 65 9.86 8.48 22.82
N ARG A 66 10.14 7.18 23.00
CA ARG A 66 9.57 6.12 22.18
C ARG A 66 8.20 5.70 22.71
N ALA A 67 7.25 5.46 21.81
CA ALA A 67 5.88 5.11 22.17
C ALA A 67 5.23 4.24 21.07
N HIS A 68 3.97 3.87 21.30
CA HIS A 68 3.15 3.09 20.37
C HIS A 68 1.92 3.91 19.96
N ARG A 69 1.71 4.12 18.66
CA ARG A 69 0.58 4.91 18.15
C ARG A 69 -0.77 4.42 18.68
N LEU A 70 -0.95 3.10 18.73
CA LEU A 70 -2.15 2.45 19.25
C LEU A 70 -2.43 2.83 20.72
N ILE A 71 -1.39 2.75 21.58
CA ILE A 71 -1.53 3.06 23.01
C ILE A 71 -1.81 4.55 23.22
N LEU A 72 -1.13 5.42 22.47
CA LEU A 72 -1.35 6.87 22.52
C LEU A 72 -2.78 7.24 22.14
N CYS A 73 -3.29 6.70 21.03
CA CYS A 73 -4.66 6.95 20.59
C CYS A 73 -5.68 6.37 21.57
N ALA A 74 -5.45 5.18 22.11
CA ALA A 74 -6.35 4.58 23.11
C ALA A 74 -6.42 5.38 24.43
N SER A 75 -5.35 6.10 24.76
CA SER A 75 -5.22 6.80 26.05
C SER A 75 -5.49 8.32 25.97
N SER A 76 -5.65 8.89 24.77
CA SER A 76 -5.76 10.33 24.59
C SER A 76 -6.50 10.72 23.32
N GLU A 77 -7.60 11.44 23.49
CA GLU A 77 -8.40 12.02 22.40
C GLU A 77 -7.59 12.98 21.54
N VAL A 78 -6.64 13.72 22.13
CA VAL A 78 -5.75 14.63 21.39
C VAL A 78 -4.95 13.88 20.31
N PHE A 79 -4.45 12.67 20.62
CA PHE A 79 -3.75 11.86 19.62
C PHE A 79 -4.69 11.24 18.59
N GLN A 80 -5.94 10.91 18.98
CA GLN A 80 -6.95 10.46 18.01
C GLN A 80 -7.26 11.56 17.00
N ASP A 81 -7.51 12.78 17.48
CA ASP A 81 -7.86 13.91 16.62
C ASP A 81 -6.67 14.37 15.78
N LEU A 82 -5.45 14.33 16.34
CA LEU A 82 -4.23 14.57 15.57
C LEU A 82 -4.11 13.57 14.41
N VAL A 83 -4.33 12.28 14.66
CA VAL A 83 -4.29 11.28 13.59
C VAL A 83 -5.36 11.60 12.54
N LYS A 84 -6.62 11.79 12.93
CA LYS A 84 -7.71 12.12 11.98
C LYS A 84 -7.37 13.35 11.13
N LEU A 85 -6.90 14.43 11.75
CA LEU A 85 -6.52 15.66 11.05
C LEU A 85 -5.39 15.42 10.05
N CYS A 86 -4.38 14.61 10.41
CA CYS A 86 -3.31 14.24 9.48
C CYS A 86 -3.85 13.41 8.30
N ILE A 87 -4.80 12.51 8.54
CA ILE A 87 -5.44 11.72 7.48
C ILE A 87 -6.18 12.65 6.50
N GLU A 88 -7.02 13.54 7.03
CA GLU A 88 -7.79 14.51 6.25
C GLU A 88 -6.86 15.41 5.44
N TYR A 89 -5.84 15.98 6.08
CA TYR A 89 -4.83 16.79 5.41
C TYR A 89 -4.15 16.04 4.26
N MET A 90 -3.71 14.80 4.49
CA MET A 90 -3.09 13.99 3.43
C MET A 90 -4.04 13.78 2.25
N CYS A 91 -5.31 13.43 2.52
CA CYS A 91 -6.31 13.21 1.48
C CYS A 91 -6.59 14.48 0.66
N GLU A 92 -6.63 15.65 1.28
CA GLU A 92 -6.84 16.94 0.59
C GLU A 92 -5.62 17.38 -0.23
N HIS A 93 -4.41 16.94 0.15
CA HIS A 93 -3.15 17.37 -0.46
C HIS A 93 -2.51 16.35 -1.42
N ILE A 94 -3.25 15.32 -1.84
CA ILE A 94 -2.80 14.34 -2.85
C ILE A 94 -2.35 15.01 -4.16
N PRO A 95 -3.06 16.02 -4.73
CA PRO A 95 -2.59 16.68 -5.95
C PRO A 95 -1.23 17.35 -5.75
N HIS A 96 -0.99 17.92 -4.57
CA HIS A 96 0.31 18.51 -4.24
C HIS A 96 1.41 17.43 -4.14
N ALA A 97 1.11 16.28 -3.53
CA ALA A 97 2.03 15.14 -3.49
C ALA A 97 2.38 14.62 -4.90
N ALA A 98 1.44 14.65 -5.84
CA ALA A 98 1.67 14.26 -7.23
C ALA A 98 2.68 15.18 -7.92
N VAL A 99 2.49 16.50 -7.83
CA VAL A 99 3.39 17.49 -8.44
C VAL A 99 4.80 17.45 -7.84
N ASN A 100 4.93 16.99 -6.59
CA ASN A 100 6.21 16.85 -5.90
C ASN A 100 6.84 15.44 -6.03
N ASN A 101 6.31 14.55 -6.88
CA ASN A 101 6.82 13.19 -7.09
C ASN A 101 6.85 12.34 -5.80
N GLN A 102 5.83 12.50 -4.95
CA GLN A 102 5.68 11.75 -3.70
C GLN A 102 4.48 10.80 -3.72
N LEU A 103 3.54 10.99 -4.65
CA LEU A 103 2.28 10.27 -4.71
C LEU A 103 2.46 8.75 -4.72
N ILE A 104 3.40 8.24 -5.52
CA ILE A 104 3.59 6.80 -5.69
C ILE A 104 4.14 6.18 -4.40
N SER A 105 5.08 6.87 -3.76
CA SER A 105 5.61 6.45 -2.46
C SER A 105 4.54 6.47 -1.37
N TRP A 106 3.58 7.40 -1.44
CA TRP A 106 2.44 7.44 -0.53
C TRP A 106 1.53 6.25 -0.80
N LEU A 107 1.19 5.97 -2.05
CA LEU A 107 0.34 4.85 -2.41
C LEU A 107 0.93 3.51 -1.94
N GLN A 108 2.21 3.26 -2.23
CA GLN A 108 2.93 2.02 -1.86
C GLN A 108 3.07 1.80 -0.36
N ARG A 109 3.32 2.88 0.40
CA ARG A 109 3.53 2.78 1.85
C ARG A 109 2.22 2.57 2.62
N ASN A 110 1.09 2.98 2.04
CA ASN A 110 -0.21 2.85 2.69
C ASN A 110 -0.77 1.44 2.52
N THR A 111 -1.33 0.90 3.59
CA THR A 111 -2.00 -0.41 3.54
C THR A 111 -3.30 -0.30 2.73
N PRO A 112 -3.60 -1.27 1.84
CA PRO A 112 -4.73 -1.20 0.90
C PRO A 112 -6.13 -1.03 1.53
N ASN A 113 -6.28 -1.30 2.83
CA ASN A 113 -7.54 -1.21 3.55
C ASN A 113 -7.73 0.10 4.34
N ILE A 114 -6.87 1.10 4.14
CA ILE A 114 -6.97 2.39 4.83
C ILE A 114 -7.49 3.44 3.83
N CYS A 115 -8.33 4.38 4.31
CA CYS A 115 -8.96 5.39 3.48
C CYS A 115 -7.97 6.14 2.57
N GLN A 116 -6.75 6.46 3.01
CA GLN A 116 -5.79 7.19 2.17
C GLN A 116 -5.39 6.40 0.93
N TYR A 117 -5.23 5.08 1.06
CA TYR A 117 -4.89 4.23 -0.08
C TYR A 117 -5.95 4.36 -1.18
N GLN A 118 -7.22 4.29 -0.81
CA GLN A 118 -8.32 4.42 -1.76
C GLN A 118 -8.37 5.80 -2.42
N VAL A 119 -8.14 6.87 -1.66
CA VAL A 119 -8.14 8.23 -2.23
C VAL A 119 -6.94 8.42 -3.16
N CYS A 120 -5.74 7.95 -2.79
CA CYS A 120 -4.57 7.96 -3.66
C CYS A 120 -4.81 7.14 -4.93
N GLN A 121 -5.37 5.94 -4.80
CA GLN A 121 -5.68 5.08 -5.94
C GLN A 121 -6.68 5.76 -6.87
N ASN A 122 -7.78 6.31 -6.36
CA ASN A 122 -8.76 7.04 -7.16
C ASN A 122 -8.14 8.25 -7.87
N PHE A 123 -7.27 8.99 -7.19
CA PHE A 123 -6.55 10.10 -7.80
C PHE A 123 -5.70 9.64 -8.99
N VAL A 124 -4.95 8.54 -8.85
CA VAL A 124 -4.17 7.96 -9.95
C VAL A 124 -5.09 7.51 -11.08
N LYS A 125 -6.19 6.82 -10.79
CA LYS A 125 -7.14 6.34 -11.82
C LYS A 125 -7.74 7.48 -12.64
N TRP A 126 -8.04 8.61 -12.00
CA TRP A 126 -8.65 9.76 -12.66
C TRP A 126 -7.63 10.64 -13.41
N ASN A 127 -6.36 10.54 -13.06
CA ASN A 127 -5.30 11.41 -13.57
C ASN A 127 -4.10 10.60 -14.08
N LEU A 128 -4.33 9.40 -14.62
CA LEU A 128 -3.25 8.48 -14.98
C LEU A 128 -2.27 9.12 -15.97
N GLU A 129 -2.78 9.89 -16.93
CA GLU A 129 -1.96 10.59 -17.91
C GLU A 129 -1.04 11.63 -17.26
N LEU A 130 -1.54 12.38 -16.27
CA LEU A 130 -0.74 13.34 -15.52
C LEU A 130 0.30 12.62 -14.65
N VAL A 131 -0.09 11.52 -14.01
CA VAL A 131 0.82 10.71 -13.18
C VAL A 131 1.89 10.02 -14.05
N ALA A 132 1.58 9.64 -15.29
CA ALA A 132 2.56 9.08 -16.21
C ALA A 132 3.65 10.09 -16.59
N GLU A 133 3.38 11.40 -16.49
CA GLU A 133 4.35 12.47 -16.72
C GLU A 133 5.23 12.81 -15.50
N THR A 134 4.93 12.27 -14.32
CA THR A 134 5.77 12.50 -13.14
C THR A 134 7.07 11.70 -13.20
N THR A 135 8.12 12.21 -12.55
CA THR A 135 9.43 11.54 -12.58
C THR A 135 9.46 10.31 -11.68
N ASP A 136 8.59 10.25 -10.67
CA ASP A 136 8.42 9.07 -9.81
C ASP A 136 7.60 7.97 -10.46
N PHE A 137 7.07 8.13 -11.68
CA PHE A 137 6.24 7.11 -12.34
C PHE A 137 6.90 5.74 -12.42
N GLY A 138 8.21 5.69 -12.67
CA GLY A 138 8.99 4.44 -12.65
C GLY A 138 9.12 3.78 -11.26
N ASN A 139 8.73 4.45 -10.17
CA ASN A 139 8.74 3.86 -8.83
C ASN A 139 7.55 2.93 -8.59
N PHE A 140 6.53 2.92 -9.44
CA PHE A 140 5.39 2.02 -9.30
C PHE A 140 5.86 0.57 -9.21
N GLU A 141 5.40 -0.13 -8.17
CA GLU A 141 5.59 -1.57 -8.02
C GLU A 141 4.72 -2.29 -9.05
N PRO A 142 5.24 -3.34 -9.71
CA PRO A 142 4.52 -4.10 -10.72
C PRO A 142 3.13 -4.53 -10.26
N GLU A 143 3.03 -5.07 -9.05
CA GLU A 143 1.79 -5.61 -8.50
C GLU A 143 0.71 -4.54 -8.33
N ILE A 144 1.11 -3.34 -7.89
CA ILE A 144 0.20 -2.21 -7.71
C ILE A 144 -0.26 -1.69 -9.08
N LEU A 145 0.65 -1.53 -10.04
CA LEU A 145 0.29 -1.06 -11.38
C LEU A 145 -0.64 -2.06 -12.07
N VAL A 146 -0.35 -3.36 -12.00
CA VAL A 146 -1.21 -4.42 -12.55
C VAL A 146 -2.59 -4.38 -11.91
N SER A 147 -2.67 -4.25 -10.58
CA SER A 147 -3.96 -4.11 -9.88
C SER A 147 -4.77 -2.89 -10.32
N LEU A 148 -4.09 -1.80 -10.71
CA LEU A 148 -4.70 -0.58 -11.21
C LEU A 148 -5.19 -0.73 -12.66
N LEU A 149 -4.38 -1.38 -13.52
CA LEU A 149 -4.72 -1.66 -14.92
C LEU A 149 -5.85 -2.68 -15.08
N GLN A 150 -6.03 -3.58 -14.12
CA GLN A 150 -7.17 -4.49 -14.07
C GLN A 150 -8.51 -3.79 -13.82
N GLN A 151 -8.50 -2.56 -13.32
CA GLN A 151 -9.73 -1.84 -13.00
C GLN A 151 -10.41 -1.30 -14.27
N ASN A 152 -11.73 -1.43 -14.34
CA ASN A 152 -12.51 -1.01 -15.51
C ASN A 152 -12.85 0.49 -15.53
N ASP A 153 -12.49 1.24 -14.49
CA ASP A 153 -12.86 2.65 -14.27
C ASP A 153 -11.66 3.61 -14.40
N LEU A 154 -10.60 3.20 -15.11
CA LEU A 154 -9.52 4.08 -15.49
C LEU A 154 -10.00 5.18 -16.43
N VAL A 155 -9.64 6.42 -16.11
CA VAL A 155 -9.99 7.59 -16.91
C VAL A 155 -8.78 7.96 -17.77
N VAL A 156 -8.86 7.56 -19.03
CA VAL A 156 -7.87 7.86 -20.08
C VAL A 156 -8.60 8.29 -21.35
N HIS A 157 -7.96 9.14 -22.16
CA HIS A 157 -8.58 9.65 -23.40
C HIS A 157 -8.91 8.55 -24.40
N ASN A 158 -8.04 7.56 -24.55
CA ASN A 158 -8.25 6.37 -25.36
C ASN A 158 -7.24 5.27 -24.99
N GLU A 159 -7.45 4.07 -25.50
CA GLU A 159 -6.61 2.91 -25.20
C GLU A 159 -5.15 3.07 -25.68
N MET A 160 -4.93 3.85 -26.75
CA MET A 160 -3.58 4.15 -27.24
C MET A 160 -2.79 4.99 -26.24
N VAL A 161 -3.44 5.92 -25.53
CA VAL A 161 -2.80 6.68 -24.45
C VAL A 161 -2.43 5.76 -23.28
N LEU A 162 -3.32 4.82 -22.90
CA LEU A 162 -3.01 3.83 -21.88
C LEU A 162 -1.80 2.97 -22.27
N TYR A 163 -1.77 2.49 -23.51
CA TYR A 163 -0.62 1.76 -24.06
C TYR A 163 0.68 2.58 -23.93
N ASN A 164 0.67 3.86 -24.34
CA ASN A 164 1.85 4.72 -24.25
C ASN A 164 2.32 4.92 -22.80
N CYS A 165 1.40 5.07 -21.85
CA CYS A 165 1.73 5.13 -20.42
C CYS A 165 2.42 3.85 -19.95
N VAL A 166 1.87 2.68 -20.30
CA VAL A 166 2.44 1.38 -19.95
C VAL A 166 3.83 1.19 -20.59
N VAL A 167 3.99 1.55 -21.87
CA VAL A 167 5.30 1.50 -22.56
C VAL A 167 6.33 2.38 -21.85
N LYS A 168 5.94 3.59 -21.47
CA LYS A 168 6.81 4.53 -20.72
C LYS A 168 7.27 3.90 -19.41
N TRP A 169 6.34 3.31 -18.66
CA TRP A 169 6.66 2.62 -17.40
C TRP A 169 7.62 1.43 -17.62
N LEU A 170 7.36 0.59 -18.62
CA LEU A 170 8.23 -0.56 -18.94
C LEU A 170 9.65 -0.15 -19.32
N ASN A 171 9.81 0.96 -20.05
CA ASN A 171 11.13 1.50 -20.37
C ASN A 171 11.88 1.96 -19.11
N LEU A 172 11.18 2.63 -18.18
CA LEU A 172 11.75 3.03 -16.89
C LEU A 172 12.13 1.83 -16.02
N GLN A 173 11.34 0.74 -16.03
CA GLN A 173 11.71 -0.49 -15.33
C GLN A 173 12.96 -1.14 -15.94
N LYS A 174 13.03 -1.18 -17.27
CA LYS A 174 14.20 -1.71 -17.98
C LYS A 174 15.47 -0.93 -17.62
N GLU A 175 15.41 0.41 -17.58
CA GLU A 175 16.54 1.26 -17.20
C GLU A 175 17.04 0.99 -15.77
N ARG A 176 16.13 0.70 -14.83
CA ARG A 176 16.46 0.33 -13.46
C ARG A 176 17.10 -1.05 -13.37
N LEU A 177 16.52 -2.03 -14.06
CA LEU A 177 17.01 -3.41 -14.06
C LEU A 177 18.39 -3.57 -14.71
N LEU A 178 18.70 -2.75 -15.72
CA LEU A 178 20.03 -2.71 -16.35
C LEU A 178 21.16 -2.32 -15.38
N GLN A 179 20.83 -1.75 -14.22
CA GLN A 179 21.81 -1.41 -13.20
C GLN A 179 22.10 -2.57 -12.22
N ASP A 180 21.21 -3.58 -12.15
CA ASP A 180 21.17 -4.52 -11.03
C ASP A 180 21.46 -6.00 -11.38
N SER A 181 21.29 -6.50 -12.64
CA SER A 181 21.51 -7.94 -12.92
C SER A 181 21.78 -8.35 -14.38
N GLU A 182 22.22 -9.59 -14.61
CA GLU A 182 22.41 -10.22 -15.93
C GLU A 182 21.17 -10.96 -16.46
N ASP A 183 20.27 -11.47 -15.61
CA ASP A 183 19.03 -12.22 -15.97
C ASP A 183 17.82 -11.31 -16.30
N THR A 184 18.08 -10.15 -16.90
CA THR A 184 17.06 -9.09 -17.10
C THR A 184 16.02 -9.42 -18.17
N GLU A 185 16.37 -10.24 -19.15
CA GLU A 185 15.54 -10.40 -20.35
C GLU A 185 14.28 -11.23 -20.11
N ALA A 186 14.39 -12.35 -19.40
CA ALA A 186 13.25 -13.22 -19.08
C ALA A 186 12.28 -12.55 -18.10
N HIS A 187 12.79 -11.82 -17.11
CA HIS A 187 11.95 -11.06 -16.18
C HIS A 187 11.18 -9.95 -16.90
N MET A 188 11.84 -9.22 -17.82
CA MET A 188 11.18 -8.20 -18.63
C MET A 188 10.11 -8.80 -19.55
N GLU A 189 10.32 -9.99 -20.11
CA GLU A 189 9.31 -10.67 -20.93
C GLU A 189 8.05 -10.98 -20.12
N GLN A 190 8.19 -11.56 -18.94
CA GLN A 190 7.07 -11.85 -18.04
C GLN A 190 6.31 -10.58 -17.68
N LEU A 191 7.04 -9.52 -17.32
CA LEU A 191 6.45 -8.24 -16.95
C LEU A 191 5.69 -7.58 -18.11
N VAL A 192 6.24 -7.63 -19.33
CA VAL A 192 5.55 -7.12 -20.53
C VAL A 192 4.24 -7.86 -20.74
N VAL A 193 4.24 -9.21 -20.67
CA VAL A 193 3.04 -10.01 -20.87
C VAL A 193 1.99 -9.69 -19.79
N GLU A 194 2.39 -9.60 -18.53
CA GLU A 194 1.50 -9.33 -17.40
C GLU A 194 0.80 -7.97 -17.57
N VAL A 195 1.58 -6.89 -17.74
CA VAL A 195 1.06 -5.52 -17.78
C VAL A 195 0.30 -5.25 -19.08
N MET A 196 0.79 -5.72 -20.23
CA MET A 196 0.14 -5.48 -21.53
C MET A 196 -1.11 -6.34 -21.75
N SER A 197 -1.31 -7.41 -20.98
CA SER A 197 -2.53 -8.22 -21.07
C SER A 197 -3.80 -7.44 -20.71
N HIS A 198 -3.65 -6.35 -19.95
CA HIS A 198 -4.72 -5.47 -19.50
C HIS A 198 -5.06 -4.35 -20.49
N VAL A 199 -4.24 -4.14 -21.54
CA VAL A 199 -4.54 -3.19 -22.61
C VAL A 199 -5.49 -3.82 -23.63
N ARG A 200 -6.60 -3.13 -23.90
CA ARG A 200 -7.70 -3.59 -24.75
C ARG A 200 -7.49 -3.19 -26.20
N PHE A 201 -6.58 -3.88 -26.90
CA PHE A 201 -6.30 -3.66 -28.33
C PHE A 201 -7.54 -3.49 -29.25
N PRO A 202 -8.68 -4.20 -29.05
CA PRO A 202 -9.90 -3.96 -29.84
C PRO A 202 -10.52 -2.56 -29.69
N MET A 203 -10.12 -1.77 -28.69
CA MET A 203 -10.58 -0.39 -28.49
C MET A 203 -9.65 0.65 -29.13
N MET A 204 -8.59 0.22 -29.83
CA MET A 204 -7.72 1.08 -30.63
C MET A 204 -8.16 1.09 -32.09
N SER A 205 -8.01 2.22 -32.78
CA SER A 205 -8.34 2.29 -34.21
C SER A 205 -7.38 1.44 -35.07
N PRO A 206 -7.80 0.97 -36.27
CA PRO A 206 -6.91 0.23 -37.18
C PRO A 206 -5.63 0.99 -37.55
N ARG A 207 -5.69 2.33 -37.60
CA ARG A 207 -4.50 3.18 -37.84
C ARG A 207 -3.51 3.12 -36.68
N GLN A 208 -4.01 3.19 -35.45
CA GLN A 208 -3.20 3.05 -34.24
C GLN A 208 -2.59 1.65 -34.15
N LEU A 209 -3.38 0.59 -34.43
CA LEU A 209 -2.85 -0.77 -34.49
C LEU A 209 -1.73 -0.91 -35.53
N ALA A 210 -1.89 -0.34 -36.73
CA ALA A 210 -0.83 -0.36 -37.74
C ALA A 210 0.45 0.37 -37.27
N GLU A 211 0.31 1.48 -36.53
CA GLU A 211 1.43 2.21 -35.94
C GLU A 211 2.19 1.37 -34.91
N LEU A 212 1.49 0.56 -34.11
CA LEU A 212 2.12 -0.32 -33.11
C LEU A 212 3.09 -1.33 -33.72
N LEU A 213 2.88 -1.79 -34.96
CA LEU A 213 3.80 -2.71 -35.66
C LEU A 213 5.19 -2.10 -35.88
N LEU A 214 5.29 -0.77 -35.89
CA LEU A 214 6.55 -0.06 -36.05
C LEU A 214 7.33 0.07 -34.74
N SER A 215 6.66 -0.08 -33.59
CA SER A 215 7.24 0.14 -32.27
C SER A 215 8.33 -0.90 -31.93
N PRO A 216 9.40 -0.51 -31.22
CA PRO A 216 10.49 -1.43 -30.87
C PRO A 216 10.03 -2.53 -29.90
N LEU A 217 9.07 -2.22 -29.03
CA LEU A 217 8.49 -3.17 -28.08
C LEU A 217 7.72 -4.27 -28.81
N THR A 218 6.85 -3.90 -29.76
CA THR A 218 6.08 -4.85 -30.57
C THR A 218 6.98 -5.73 -31.41
N LYS A 219 8.05 -5.18 -31.99
CA LYS A 219 9.04 -5.95 -32.76
C LYS A 219 9.77 -6.98 -31.90
N LYS A 220 10.07 -6.63 -30.63
CA LYS A 220 10.75 -7.53 -29.70
C LYS A 220 9.82 -8.67 -29.24
N TYR A 221 8.60 -8.35 -28.84
CA TYR A 221 7.63 -9.33 -28.30
C TYR A 221 6.52 -9.66 -29.31
N LYS A 222 6.93 -9.94 -30.56
CA LYS A 222 6.03 -10.05 -31.71
C LYS A 222 4.89 -11.05 -31.53
N GLU A 223 5.15 -12.20 -30.91
CA GLU A 223 4.18 -13.29 -30.81
C GLU A 223 2.97 -12.86 -29.97
N PHE A 224 3.23 -12.24 -28.81
CA PHE A 224 2.21 -11.71 -27.92
C PHE A 224 1.38 -10.59 -28.57
N PHE A 225 2.04 -9.60 -29.17
CA PHE A 225 1.34 -8.43 -29.71
C PHE A 225 0.56 -8.73 -30.98
N VAL A 226 1.13 -9.49 -31.93
CA VAL A 226 0.49 -9.77 -33.22
C VAL A 226 -0.82 -10.55 -33.03
N GLU A 227 -0.85 -11.51 -32.12
CA GLU A 227 -2.08 -12.26 -31.79
C GLU A 227 -3.18 -11.32 -31.27
N ARG A 228 -2.86 -10.47 -30.28
CA ARG A 228 -3.82 -9.52 -29.69
C ARG A 228 -4.30 -8.47 -30.69
N MET A 229 -3.41 -8.00 -31.55
CA MET A 229 -3.74 -7.03 -32.61
C MET A 229 -4.60 -7.66 -33.70
N ALA A 230 -4.34 -8.91 -34.08
CA ALA A 230 -5.19 -9.64 -35.03
C ALA A 230 -6.61 -9.83 -34.48
N ILE A 231 -6.74 -10.14 -33.19
CA ILE A 231 -8.04 -10.18 -32.51
C ILE A 231 -8.70 -8.79 -32.57
N GLY A 232 -7.96 -7.72 -32.23
CA GLY A 232 -8.47 -6.35 -32.31
C GLY A 232 -8.97 -5.94 -33.69
N MET A 233 -8.23 -6.30 -34.74
CA MET A 233 -8.61 -6.05 -36.14
C MET A 233 -9.89 -6.78 -36.55
N SER A 234 -10.25 -7.90 -35.90
CA SER A 234 -11.48 -8.63 -36.24
C SER A 234 -12.77 -7.96 -35.76
N PHE A 235 -12.67 -6.98 -34.86
CA PHE A 235 -13.81 -6.21 -34.32
C PHE A 235 -14.07 -4.89 -35.08
N HIS A 236 -13.30 -4.60 -36.14
CA HIS A 236 -13.42 -3.40 -36.98
C HIS A 236 -13.86 -3.74 -38.40
#